data_AF-A0A139PGK5-F1
#
_entry.id   AF-A0A139PGK5-F1
#
_cell.length_a   1.000
_cell.length_b   1.000
_cell.length_c   1.000
_cell.angle_alpha   90.00
_cell.angle_beta   90.00
_cell.angle_gamma   90.00
#
_symmetry.space_group_name_H-M   'P 1'
#
loop_
_entity.id
_entity.type
_entity.pdbx_description
1 polymer ?
#
loop_
_entity_poly.entity_id
_entity_poly.type
_entity_poly.pdbx_seq_one_letter_code
_entity_poly.pdbx_strand_id
1 'polypeptide(L)'
;MRLGNLLVLTAQGTPFLHSGQEYGRTKQFKDPAYRTPVTEDKVPNKSHLLVDENGKPFDYPYFIHDSYDSSDAINHFDWEKATNEALYPENTRSRAFTKGLIALRKSTDAFRMDNMEEVKNRVKLLTIPGENGVEEEDQVIGYQITASNGEVYLVLVNADTKARDFALGTDLERFRKADVLVDGERAGVIHLTDPKGISWTDTGLRLDALTATVLRLPVQGAFVAPAVLEKPEYLLTEQDLIPQVDPLSHQDLDQPIKDFIVKEKPSSEKTDELPATGEQSSGLASLAGLSLLTGLGFGMMKKGRKEE
;
A
#
# COMPACT_ATOMS: atom_id res chain seq x y z
N MET A 1 1.47 7.27 5.09
CA MET A 1 2.00 6.97 3.74
C MET A 1 3.17 5.98 3.76
N ARG A 2 4.32 6.31 4.37
CA ARG A 2 5.50 5.41 4.39
C ARG A 2 5.19 3.99 4.91
N LEU A 3 4.39 3.88 5.98
CA LEU A 3 3.92 2.59 6.50
C LEU A 3 3.16 1.76 5.45
N GLY A 4 2.25 2.38 4.71
CA GLY A 4 1.49 1.72 3.64
C GLY A 4 2.39 1.27 2.49
N ASN A 5 3.33 2.13 2.06
CA ASN A 5 4.31 1.76 1.03
C ASN A 5 5.19 0.58 1.48
N LEU A 6 5.57 0.54 2.77
CA LEU A 6 6.32 -0.57 3.34
C LEU A 6 5.52 -1.86 3.29
N LEU A 7 4.28 -1.86 3.79
CA LEU A 7 3.41 -3.03 3.75
C LEU A 7 3.26 -3.59 2.33
N VAL A 8 3.03 -2.72 1.34
CA VAL A 8 2.92 -3.14 -0.07
C VAL A 8 4.24 -3.68 -0.61
N LEU A 9 5.37 -3.03 -0.32
CA LEU A 9 6.67 -3.40 -0.88
C LEU A 9 7.33 -4.59 -0.17
N THR A 10 6.88 -4.97 1.02
CA THR A 10 7.30 -6.20 1.72
C THR A 10 6.26 -7.33 1.66
N ALA A 11 5.07 -7.08 1.13
CA ALA A 11 4.08 -8.13 0.88
C ALA A 11 4.52 -9.10 -0.22
N GLN A 12 4.02 -10.34 -0.18
CA GLN A 12 4.19 -11.31 -1.28
C GLN A 12 3.41 -10.86 -2.54
N GLY A 13 3.71 -11.48 -3.68
CA GLY A 13 3.05 -11.17 -4.96
C GLY A 13 3.68 -10.00 -5.71
N THR A 14 2.89 -9.32 -6.55
CA THR A 14 3.36 -8.21 -7.40
C THR A 14 2.91 -6.87 -6.81
N PRO A 15 3.83 -6.03 -6.27
CA PRO A 15 3.46 -4.72 -5.77
C PRO A 15 3.13 -3.78 -6.93
N PHE A 16 2.15 -2.91 -6.71
CA PHE A 16 1.78 -1.85 -7.63
C PHE A 16 1.93 -0.49 -6.92
N LEU A 17 2.48 0.50 -7.63
CA LEU A 17 2.63 1.86 -7.13
C LEU A 17 2.01 2.82 -8.14
N HIS A 18 1.08 3.65 -7.67
CA HIS A 18 0.57 4.75 -8.48
C HIS A 18 1.62 5.87 -8.61
N SER A 19 1.73 6.50 -9.78
CA SER A 19 2.69 7.58 -10.00
C SER A 19 2.45 8.75 -9.04
N GLY A 20 3.47 9.05 -8.22
CA GLY A 20 3.46 10.08 -7.20
C GLY A 20 3.06 9.59 -5.80
N GLN A 21 2.70 8.31 -5.64
CA GLN A 21 2.49 7.69 -4.32
C GLN A 21 3.77 7.72 -3.47
N GLU A 22 4.94 7.67 -4.10
CA GLU A 22 6.24 7.66 -3.44
C GLU A 22 6.55 8.98 -2.71
N TYR A 23 6.06 10.12 -3.20
CA TYR A 23 6.33 11.43 -2.60
C TYR A 23 5.10 12.05 -1.92
N GLY A 24 3.91 11.45 -2.04
CA GLY A 24 2.68 11.99 -1.47
C GLY A 24 1.99 13.00 -2.39
N ARG A 25 1.77 12.60 -3.64
CA ARG A 25 0.99 13.35 -4.62
C ARG A 25 -0.41 13.65 -4.08
N THR A 26 -0.87 14.89 -4.34
CA THR A 26 -2.20 15.36 -3.98
C THR A 26 -2.96 15.83 -5.22
N LYS A 27 -4.30 15.74 -5.16
CA LYS A 27 -5.25 16.30 -6.14
C LYS A 27 -6.17 17.33 -5.47
N GLN A 28 -5.64 18.07 -4.52
CA GLN A 28 -6.34 19.17 -3.84
C GLN A 28 -6.64 20.29 -4.85
N PHE A 29 -7.89 20.77 -4.85
CA PHE A 29 -8.35 21.82 -5.75
C PHE A 29 -7.97 23.20 -5.19
N LYS A 30 -6.81 23.72 -5.62
CA LYS A 30 -6.22 24.96 -5.11
C LYS A 30 -6.59 26.22 -5.91
N ASP A 31 -7.82 26.29 -6.39
CA ASP A 31 -8.34 27.52 -7.00
C ASP A 31 -8.64 28.56 -5.90
N PRO A 32 -8.16 29.81 -6.00
CA PRO A 32 -8.38 30.84 -4.99
C PRO A 32 -9.84 31.07 -4.59
N ALA A 33 -10.80 30.89 -5.51
CA ALA A 33 -12.23 31.03 -5.23
C ALA A 33 -12.81 29.88 -4.37
N TYR A 34 -12.03 28.82 -4.17
CA TYR A 34 -12.40 27.57 -3.50
C TYR A 34 -11.61 27.35 -2.21
N ARG A 35 -10.99 28.40 -1.68
CA ARG A 35 -10.26 28.33 -0.41
C ARG A 35 -11.16 27.91 0.76
N THR A 36 -12.45 28.27 0.70
CA THR A 36 -13.51 27.85 1.63
C THR A 36 -14.64 27.16 0.87
N PRO A 37 -15.57 26.47 1.55
CA PRO A 37 -16.73 25.87 0.89
C PRO A 37 -17.51 26.89 0.05
N VAL A 38 -17.98 26.44 -1.11
CA VAL A 38 -18.80 27.21 -2.05
C VAL A 38 -20.25 26.70 -2.04
N THR A 39 -21.12 27.39 -2.77
CA THR A 39 -22.50 26.94 -2.98
C THR A 39 -22.55 25.65 -3.81
N GLU A 40 -23.62 24.86 -3.64
CA GLU A 40 -23.78 23.54 -4.25
C GLU A 40 -23.57 23.54 -5.77
N ASP A 41 -24.07 24.56 -6.46
CA ASP A 41 -23.94 24.75 -7.91
C ASP A 41 -22.51 24.99 -8.39
N LYS A 42 -21.58 25.29 -7.46
CA LYS A 42 -20.19 25.59 -7.75
C LYS A 42 -19.23 24.50 -7.29
N VAL A 43 -19.69 23.48 -6.56
CA VAL A 43 -18.83 22.40 -6.07
C VAL A 43 -18.07 21.77 -7.24
N PRO A 44 -16.73 21.62 -7.15
CA PRO A 44 -15.96 21.02 -8.23
C PRO A 44 -16.46 19.60 -8.52
N ASN A 45 -16.63 19.27 -9.80
CA ASN A 45 -17.05 17.94 -10.21
C ASN A 45 -16.09 16.87 -9.67
N LYS A 46 -16.63 15.70 -9.27
CA LYS A 46 -15.85 14.55 -8.74
C LYS A 46 -14.93 14.91 -7.56
N SER A 47 -15.42 15.77 -6.67
CA SER A 47 -14.69 16.17 -5.47
C SER A 47 -15.34 15.66 -4.19
N HIS A 48 -14.52 15.47 -3.16
CA HIS A 48 -14.96 15.36 -1.78
C HIS A 48 -14.52 16.60 -1.01
N LEU A 49 -15.37 17.07 -0.10
CA LEU A 49 -15.04 18.10 0.89
C LEU A 49 -14.45 17.42 2.12
N LEU A 50 -13.18 17.69 2.42
CA LEU A 50 -12.48 17.16 3.58
C LEU A 50 -12.62 18.10 4.78
N VAL A 51 -12.90 17.51 5.94
CA VAL A 51 -13.03 18.18 7.23
C VAL A 51 -12.10 17.54 8.28
N ASP A 52 -11.77 18.30 9.33
CA ASP A 52 -11.06 17.76 10.50
C ASP A 52 -12.00 16.99 11.44
N GLU A 53 -11.45 16.50 12.56
CA GLU A 53 -12.18 15.75 13.59
C GLU A 53 -13.37 16.52 14.20
N ASN A 54 -13.34 17.86 14.13
CA ASN A 54 -14.39 18.74 14.63
C ASN A 54 -15.38 19.15 13.53
N GLY A 55 -15.27 18.57 12.34
CA GLY A 55 -16.10 18.90 11.18
C GLY A 55 -15.74 20.23 10.51
N LYS A 56 -14.61 20.85 10.85
CA LYS A 56 -14.17 22.09 10.21
C LYS A 56 -13.53 21.78 8.86
N PRO A 57 -13.95 22.44 7.76
CA PRO A 57 -13.33 22.27 6.45
C PRO A 57 -11.84 22.60 6.45
N PHE A 58 -11.07 21.84 5.68
CA PHE A 58 -9.66 22.15 5.41
C PHE A 58 -9.51 23.48 4.64
N ASP A 59 -8.33 24.09 4.69
CA ASP A 59 -7.97 25.16 3.73
C ASP A 59 -7.91 24.54 2.33
N TYR A 60 -8.69 25.09 1.38
CA TYR A 60 -8.99 24.44 0.10
C TYR A 60 -9.57 23.02 0.31
N PRO A 61 -10.84 22.91 0.74
CA PRO A 61 -11.37 21.67 1.28
C PRO A 61 -11.72 20.62 0.22
N TYR A 62 -11.76 21.01 -1.07
CA TYR A 62 -12.13 20.11 -2.16
C TYR A 62 -10.93 19.31 -2.67
N PHE A 63 -11.06 17.99 -2.70
CA PHE A 63 -10.07 17.06 -3.26
C PHE A 63 -10.71 16.24 -4.38
N ILE A 64 -10.08 16.22 -5.55
CA ILE A 64 -10.60 15.51 -6.72
C ILE A 64 -10.28 14.01 -6.59
N HIS A 65 -11.31 13.17 -6.50
CA HIS A 65 -11.17 11.72 -6.33
C HIS A 65 -11.21 10.97 -7.67
N ASP A 66 -11.79 11.58 -8.71
CA ASP A 66 -11.82 11.08 -10.08
C ASP A 66 -11.47 12.22 -11.03
N SER A 67 -10.27 12.17 -11.59
CA SER A 67 -9.65 13.30 -12.30
C SER A 67 -9.50 13.07 -13.80
N TYR A 68 -10.31 12.18 -14.38
CA TYR A 68 -10.25 11.85 -15.81
C TYR A 68 -10.44 13.07 -16.72
N ASP A 69 -11.27 14.04 -16.30
CA ASP A 69 -11.58 15.30 -16.98
C ASP A 69 -11.12 16.51 -16.16
N SER A 70 -9.97 16.40 -15.49
CA SER A 70 -9.35 17.49 -14.75
C SER A 70 -8.16 18.07 -15.50
N SER A 71 -7.90 19.37 -15.28
CA SER A 71 -6.77 20.07 -15.90
C SER A 71 -5.41 19.63 -15.35
N ASP A 72 -4.34 20.09 -16.00
CA ASP A 72 -2.95 19.86 -15.57
C ASP A 72 -2.68 20.37 -14.15
N ALA A 73 -3.34 21.45 -13.72
CA ALA A 73 -3.22 21.94 -12.34
C ALA A 73 -3.57 20.86 -11.29
N ILE A 74 -4.42 19.89 -11.65
CA ILE A 74 -4.79 18.73 -10.82
C ILE A 74 -3.97 17.48 -11.20
N ASN A 75 -3.71 17.27 -12.49
CA ASN A 75 -3.17 16.00 -13.01
C ASN A 75 -1.65 15.95 -13.17
N HIS A 76 -0.92 17.07 -13.05
CA HIS A 76 0.53 17.06 -13.20
C HIS A 76 1.23 16.20 -12.11
N PHE A 77 2.38 15.67 -12.49
CA PHE A 77 3.35 15.15 -11.54
C PHE A 77 4.19 16.33 -11.03
N ASP A 78 4.21 16.51 -9.72
CA ASP A 78 4.90 17.64 -9.08
C ASP A 78 6.37 17.29 -8.87
N TRP A 79 7.18 17.63 -9.88
CA TRP A 79 8.62 17.35 -9.88
C TRP A 79 9.36 18.07 -8.75
N GLU A 80 8.97 19.30 -8.42
CA GLU A 80 9.62 20.03 -7.33
C GLU A 80 9.41 19.32 -5.99
N LYS A 81 8.17 18.91 -5.66
CA LYS A 81 7.93 18.10 -4.46
C LYS A 81 8.67 16.77 -4.47
N ALA A 82 8.81 16.15 -5.63
CA ALA A 82 9.47 14.86 -5.76
C ALA A 82 11.01 14.94 -5.65
N THR A 83 11.64 16.07 -6.00
CA THR A 83 13.11 16.13 -6.12
C THR A 83 13.79 17.25 -5.36
N ASN A 84 13.09 18.32 -4.98
CA ASN A 84 13.68 19.47 -4.29
C ASN A 84 13.64 19.27 -2.77
N GLU A 85 14.73 18.73 -2.21
CA GLU A 85 14.83 18.43 -0.78
C GLU A 85 14.83 19.69 0.10
N ALA A 86 15.38 20.80 -0.40
CA ALA A 86 15.42 22.05 0.35
C ALA A 86 14.03 22.65 0.57
N LEU A 87 13.14 22.54 -0.43
CA LEU A 87 11.77 23.06 -0.33
C LEU A 87 10.77 22.02 0.21
N TYR A 88 10.99 20.74 -0.08
CA TYR A 88 10.06 19.66 0.23
C TYR A 88 10.75 18.45 0.89
N PRO A 89 11.35 18.64 2.08
CA PRO A 89 12.12 17.59 2.76
C PRO A 89 11.27 16.35 3.08
N GLU A 90 10.00 16.51 3.45
CA GLU A 90 9.15 15.36 3.79
C GLU A 90 8.71 14.54 2.57
N ASN A 91 8.45 15.19 1.43
CA ASN A 91 8.09 14.52 0.18
C ASN A 91 9.30 13.78 -0.38
N THR A 92 10.46 14.44 -0.44
CA THR A 92 11.72 13.84 -0.91
C THR A 92 12.20 12.72 0.01
N ARG A 93 12.09 12.86 1.33
CA ARG A 93 12.33 11.78 2.29
C ARG A 93 11.42 10.58 2.05
N SER A 94 10.14 10.81 1.80
CA SER A 94 9.21 9.71 1.50
C SER A 94 9.52 9.01 0.17
N ARG A 95 9.94 9.77 -0.84
CA ARG A 95 10.40 9.21 -2.12
C ARG A 95 11.67 8.38 -1.92
N ALA A 96 12.64 8.88 -1.16
CA ALA A 96 13.87 8.17 -0.82
C ALA A 96 13.58 6.89 -0.03
N PHE A 97 12.65 6.94 0.92
CA PHE A 97 12.17 5.78 1.66
C PHE A 97 11.57 4.73 0.72
N THR A 98 10.68 5.14 -0.20
CA THR A 98 10.07 4.23 -1.19
C THR A 98 11.13 3.63 -2.13
N LYS A 99 12.12 4.41 -2.58
CA LYS A 99 13.27 3.91 -3.35
C LYS A 99 14.04 2.85 -2.57
N GLY A 100 14.27 3.08 -1.27
CA GLY A 100 14.93 2.14 -0.37
C GLY A 100 14.18 0.82 -0.23
N LEU A 101 12.86 0.88 -0.06
CA LEU A 101 12.00 -0.30 0.01
C LEU A 101 12.02 -1.12 -1.29
N ILE A 102 12.02 -0.45 -2.46
CA ILE A 102 12.16 -1.15 -3.75
C ILE A 102 13.52 -1.86 -3.83
N ALA A 103 14.59 -1.20 -3.40
CA ALA A 103 15.93 -1.80 -3.36
C ALA A 103 15.96 -3.03 -2.43
N LEU A 104 15.38 -2.92 -1.24
CA LEU A 104 15.23 -4.02 -0.29
C LEU A 104 14.45 -5.19 -0.87
N ARG A 105 13.30 -4.93 -1.49
CA ARG A 105 12.50 -5.98 -2.14
C ARG A 105 13.30 -6.72 -3.21
N LYS A 106 14.12 -6.00 -3.98
CA LYS A 106 14.93 -6.58 -5.05
C LYS A 106 16.14 -7.37 -4.54
N SER A 107 16.68 -7.03 -3.38
CA SER A 107 17.90 -7.66 -2.86
C SER A 107 17.71 -9.08 -2.34
N THR A 108 16.47 -9.52 -2.13
CA THR A 108 16.15 -10.85 -1.60
C THR A 108 14.90 -11.42 -2.28
N ASP A 109 14.74 -12.74 -2.22
CA ASP A 109 13.51 -13.41 -2.64
C ASP A 109 12.48 -13.55 -1.50
N ALA A 110 12.85 -13.21 -0.26
CA ALA A 110 11.99 -13.31 0.91
C ALA A 110 10.61 -12.66 0.69
N PHE A 111 10.54 -11.55 -0.03
CA PHE A 111 9.30 -10.79 -0.24
C PHE A 111 8.56 -11.13 -1.54
N ARG A 112 9.06 -12.08 -2.34
CA ARG A 112 8.58 -12.35 -3.71
C ARG A 112 8.65 -13.84 -4.07
N MET A 113 8.16 -14.69 -3.17
CA MET A 113 8.12 -16.14 -3.38
C MET A 113 7.19 -16.51 -4.54
N ASP A 114 7.54 -17.57 -5.26
CA ASP A 114 6.87 -17.95 -6.50
C ASP A 114 5.59 -18.76 -6.29
N ASN A 115 5.37 -19.32 -5.09
CA ASN A 115 4.21 -20.16 -4.82
C ASN A 115 3.74 -20.12 -3.35
N MET A 116 2.47 -20.51 -3.16
CA MET A 116 1.78 -20.50 -1.87
C MET A 116 2.38 -21.46 -0.84
N GLU A 117 2.96 -22.59 -1.27
CA GLU A 117 3.55 -23.56 -0.35
C GLU A 117 4.79 -22.99 0.33
N GLU A 118 5.67 -22.32 -0.41
CA GLU A 118 6.80 -21.60 0.17
C GLU A 118 6.34 -20.51 1.15
N VAL A 119 5.32 -19.73 0.78
CA VAL A 119 4.77 -18.69 1.66
C VAL A 119 4.30 -19.30 2.99
N LYS A 120 3.50 -20.39 2.94
CA LYS A 120 3.02 -21.08 4.14
C LYS A 120 4.15 -21.61 5.03
N ASN A 121 5.24 -22.08 4.42
CA ASN A 121 6.35 -22.69 5.14
C ASN A 121 7.34 -21.67 5.71
N ARG A 122 7.48 -20.51 5.08
CA ARG A 122 8.55 -19.55 5.35
C ARG A 122 8.10 -18.23 5.95
N VAL A 123 6.81 -17.89 5.88
CA VAL A 123 6.24 -16.69 6.50
C VAL A 123 5.51 -17.07 7.78
N LYS A 124 5.84 -16.43 8.90
CA LYS A 124 5.24 -16.70 10.22
C LYS A 124 4.78 -15.43 10.88
N LEU A 125 3.51 -15.39 11.28
CA LEU A 125 2.97 -14.29 12.07
C LEU A 125 3.62 -14.31 13.47
N LEU A 126 4.05 -13.14 13.93
CA LEU A 126 4.59 -12.94 15.27
C LEU A 126 3.53 -12.37 16.21
N THR A 127 2.77 -11.38 15.73
CA THR A 127 1.70 -10.72 16.51
C THR A 127 0.43 -11.56 16.48
N ILE A 128 0.38 -12.63 17.27
CA ILE A 128 -0.79 -13.50 17.38
C ILE A 128 -1.92 -12.77 18.12
N PRO A 129 -3.12 -12.66 17.55
CA PRO A 129 -4.28 -12.08 18.22
C PRO A 129 -4.56 -12.70 19.60
N GLY A 130 -4.77 -11.85 20.61
CA GLY A 130 -5.03 -12.26 21.98
C GLY A 130 -3.78 -12.53 22.82
N GLU A 131 -2.59 -12.45 22.24
CA GLU A 131 -1.32 -12.66 22.94
C GLU A 131 -0.51 -11.36 23.06
N ASN A 132 0.28 -11.23 24.13
CA ASN A 132 1.30 -10.18 24.30
C ASN A 132 0.81 -8.74 24.05
N GLY A 133 -0.47 -8.45 24.34
CA GLY A 133 -1.05 -7.11 24.16
C GLY A 133 -1.39 -6.76 22.70
N VAL A 134 -1.61 -7.78 21.85
CA VAL A 134 -2.17 -7.65 20.51
C VAL A 134 -3.65 -8.05 20.55
N GLU A 135 -4.52 -7.15 20.11
CA GLU A 135 -5.97 -7.39 20.07
C GLU A 135 -6.39 -8.15 18.80
N GLU A 136 -7.65 -8.60 18.73
CA GLU A 136 -8.18 -9.29 17.54
C GLU A 136 -8.27 -8.36 16.32
N GLU A 137 -8.62 -7.10 16.56
CA GLU A 137 -8.48 -6.00 15.63
C GLU A 137 -7.47 -5.01 16.23
N ASP A 138 -6.35 -4.80 15.55
CA ASP A 138 -5.28 -3.95 16.07
C ASP A 138 -4.61 -3.15 14.94
N GLN A 139 -3.87 -2.11 15.32
CA GLN A 139 -3.10 -1.25 14.43
C GLN A 139 -1.62 -1.65 14.37
N VAL A 140 -1.29 -2.85 14.87
CA VAL A 140 0.07 -3.42 14.81
C VAL A 140 0.07 -4.73 14.06
N ILE A 141 1.17 -5.01 13.36
CA ILE A 141 1.43 -6.33 12.77
C ILE A 141 2.92 -6.62 12.76
N GLY A 142 3.28 -7.86 13.08
CA GLY A 142 4.65 -8.34 13.02
C GLY A 142 4.72 -9.73 12.40
N TYR A 143 5.68 -9.98 11.52
CA TYR A 143 5.90 -11.29 10.92
C TYR A 143 7.36 -11.52 10.56
N GLN A 144 7.75 -12.79 10.58
CA GLN A 144 9.07 -13.26 10.17
C GLN A 144 8.98 -13.93 8.79
N ILE A 145 10.06 -13.80 8.01
CA ILE A 145 10.21 -14.48 6.73
C ILE A 145 11.60 -15.10 6.62
N THR A 146 11.67 -16.38 6.29
CA THR A 146 12.94 -17.05 5.94
C THR A 146 13.13 -17.03 4.42
N ALA A 147 14.22 -16.41 3.94
CA ALA A 147 14.60 -16.40 2.54
C ALA A 147 15.15 -17.77 2.08
N SER A 148 15.26 -18.00 0.77
CA SER A 148 15.81 -19.28 0.26
C SER A 148 17.27 -19.52 0.66
N ASN A 149 18.04 -18.44 0.83
CA ASN A 149 19.43 -18.48 1.28
C ASN A 149 19.59 -18.68 2.80
N GLY A 150 18.49 -18.76 3.56
CA GLY A 150 18.48 -18.94 5.01
C GLY A 150 18.56 -17.66 5.84
N GLU A 151 18.67 -16.48 5.22
CA GLU A 151 18.48 -15.21 5.94
C GLU A 151 17.07 -15.12 6.50
N VAL A 152 16.92 -14.50 7.67
CA VAL A 152 15.60 -14.29 8.28
C VAL A 152 15.33 -12.80 8.39
N TYR A 153 14.18 -12.39 7.87
CA TYR A 153 13.69 -11.02 7.91
C TYR A 153 12.59 -10.93 8.96
N LEU A 154 12.58 -9.87 9.76
CA LEU A 154 11.49 -9.53 10.67
C LEU A 154 10.91 -8.19 10.24
N VAL A 155 9.63 -8.16 9.91
CA VAL A 155 8.89 -6.94 9.57
C VAL A 155 7.93 -6.63 10.71
N LEU A 156 8.04 -5.42 11.26
CA LEU A 156 7.15 -4.93 12.31
C LEU A 156 6.57 -3.57 11.90
N VAL A 157 5.28 -3.38 12.11
CA VAL A 157 4.56 -2.16 11.77
C VAL A 157 3.71 -1.75 12.95
N ASN A 158 3.92 -0.52 13.43
CA ASN A 158 3.07 0.17 14.38
C ASN A 158 2.35 1.33 13.67
N ALA A 159 1.08 1.14 13.33
CA ALA A 159 0.22 2.20 12.78
C ALA A 159 -0.62 2.90 13.86
N ASP A 160 -0.38 2.59 15.14
CA ASP A 160 -1.00 3.26 16.27
C ASP A 160 -0.41 4.67 16.48
N THR A 161 -1.16 5.52 17.17
CA THR A 161 -0.76 6.88 17.54
C THR A 161 0.06 6.94 18.84
N LYS A 162 0.33 5.78 19.45
CA LYS A 162 1.22 5.59 20.60
C LYS A 162 2.30 4.56 20.29
N ALA A 163 3.37 4.55 21.10
CA ALA A 163 4.40 3.52 21.02
C ALA A 163 3.83 2.13 21.38
N ARG A 164 4.33 1.09 20.71
CA ARG A 164 3.89 -0.31 20.90
C ARG A 164 5.08 -1.25 21.02
N ASP A 165 4.94 -2.24 21.88
CA ASP A 165 5.96 -3.27 22.15
C ASP A 165 5.62 -4.55 21.41
N PHE A 166 6.61 -5.11 20.72
CA PHE A 166 6.51 -6.39 20.01
C PHE A 166 7.34 -7.42 20.77
N ALA A 167 6.68 -8.36 21.45
CA ALA A 167 7.35 -9.45 22.13
C ALA A 167 8.05 -10.36 21.12
N LEU A 168 9.33 -10.66 21.35
CA LEU A 168 10.12 -11.55 20.47
C LEU A 168 10.38 -12.92 21.09
N GLY A 169 10.02 -13.11 22.36
CA GLY A 169 10.16 -14.39 23.05
C GLY A 169 11.58 -14.96 22.95
N THR A 170 11.69 -16.23 22.56
CA THR A 170 12.97 -16.92 22.46
C THR A 170 13.89 -16.40 21.34
N ASP A 171 13.35 -15.66 20.37
CA ASP A 171 14.13 -15.09 19.27
C ASP A 171 14.79 -13.74 19.63
N LEU A 172 14.48 -13.16 20.81
CA LEU A 172 14.97 -11.84 21.22
C LEU A 172 16.48 -11.69 21.09
N GLU A 173 17.24 -12.59 21.73
CA GLU A 173 18.71 -12.53 21.75
C GLU A 173 19.33 -12.74 20.36
N ARG A 174 18.61 -13.42 19.47
CA ARG A 174 19.01 -13.57 18.07
C ARG A 174 18.82 -12.22 17.35
N PHE A 175 17.64 -11.62 17.44
CA PHE A 175 17.32 -10.36 16.76
C PHE A 175 18.06 -9.14 17.30
N ARG A 176 18.56 -9.15 18.54
CA ARG A 176 19.48 -8.10 19.03
C ARG A 176 20.75 -7.95 18.19
N LYS A 177 21.12 -8.99 17.44
CA LYS A 177 22.29 -9.01 16.53
C LYS A 177 21.90 -8.79 15.06
N ALA A 178 20.64 -8.48 14.78
CA ALA A 178 20.16 -8.28 13.42
C ALA A 178 20.59 -6.92 12.87
N ASP A 179 20.76 -6.88 11.55
CA ASP A 179 20.90 -5.63 10.82
C ASP A 179 19.54 -4.92 10.78
N VAL A 180 19.48 -3.67 11.25
CA VAL A 180 18.35 -2.78 10.99
C VAL A 180 18.45 -2.25 9.57
N LEU A 181 17.53 -2.63 8.68
CA LEU A 181 17.52 -2.20 7.27
C LEU A 181 16.53 -1.06 7.00
N VAL A 182 15.48 -0.98 7.82
CA VAL A 182 14.44 0.04 7.75
C VAL A 182 14.13 0.52 9.16
N ASP A 183 14.03 1.83 9.35
CA ASP A 183 13.64 2.47 10.60
C ASP A 183 12.53 3.51 10.35
N GLY A 184 12.21 4.37 11.33
CA GLY A 184 11.16 5.40 11.17
C GLY A 184 11.43 6.45 10.08
N GLU A 185 12.65 6.56 9.57
CA GLU A 185 13.05 7.62 8.63
C GLU A 185 13.62 7.10 7.31
N ARG A 186 14.28 5.94 7.32
CA ARG A 186 15.13 5.44 6.23
C ARG A 186 14.79 3.99 5.92
N ALA A 187 14.98 3.61 4.66
CA ALA A 187 14.84 2.24 4.19
C ALA A 187 15.96 1.91 3.19
N GLY A 188 16.40 0.66 3.17
CA GLY A 188 17.40 0.19 2.20
C GLY A 188 17.88 -1.23 2.47
N VAL A 189 19.12 -1.49 2.06
CA VAL A 189 19.78 -2.80 2.16
C VAL A 189 21.02 -2.79 3.07
N ILE A 190 21.35 -1.62 3.63
CA ILE A 190 22.54 -1.41 4.45
C ILE A 190 22.09 -1.30 5.91
N HIS A 191 22.83 -1.95 6.80
CA HIS A 191 22.61 -1.85 8.23
C HIS A 191 22.74 -0.39 8.72
N LEU A 192 21.70 0.11 9.38
CA LEU A 192 21.67 1.40 10.04
C LEU A 192 22.29 1.30 11.44
N THR A 193 23.36 2.05 11.67
CA THR A 193 24.06 2.08 12.97
C THR A 193 23.42 3.02 14.00
N ASP A 194 22.53 3.91 13.57
CA ASP A 194 21.85 4.90 14.41
C ASP A 194 20.32 4.89 14.19
N PRO A 195 19.65 3.75 14.36
CA PRO A 195 18.25 3.61 13.96
C PRO A 195 17.31 4.55 14.74
N LYS A 196 16.29 5.08 14.05
CA LYS A 196 15.30 6.03 14.60
C LYS A 196 13.94 5.37 14.79
N GLY A 197 13.26 5.72 15.87
CA GLY A 197 11.91 5.23 16.16
C GLY A 197 11.82 3.78 16.65
N ILE A 198 12.96 3.16 16.96
CA ILE A 198 13.02 1.79 17.49
C ILE A 198 13.88 1.75 18.75
N SER A 199 13.48 0.95 19.73
CA SER A 199 14.27 0.71 20.94
C SER A 199 14.06 -0.70 21.46
N TRP A 200 15.13 -1.33 21.94
CA TRP A 200 15.01 -2.66 22.53
C TRP A 200 14.40 -2.59 23.93
N THR A 201 13.53 -3.56 24.24
CA THR A 201 12.99 -3.77 25.59
C THR A 201 13.54 -5.07 26.18
N ASP A 202 13.14 -5.40 27.41
CA ASP A 202 13.53 -6.66 28.05
C ASP A 202 12.89 -7.89 27.39
N THR A 203 11.77 -7.71 26.68
CA THR A 203 10.96 -8.79 26.10
C THR A 203 10.94 -8.79 24.57
N GLY A 204 11.47 -7.74 23.93
CA GLY A 204 11.23 -7.51 22.52
C GLY A 204 11.80 -6.21 21.96
N LEU A 205 11.07 -5.64 21.01
CA LEU A 205 11.37 -4.37 20.37
C LEU A 205 10.17 -3.43 20.49
N ARG A 206 10.41 -2.19 20.91
CA ARG A 206 9.44 -1.10 20.91
C ARG A 206 9.58 -0.28 19.64
N LEU A 207 8.45 -0.01 19.00
CA LEU A 207 8.34 0.98 17.93
C LEU A 207 7.63 2.22 18.46
N ASP A 208 8.13 3.39 18.10
CA ASP A 208 7.44 4.67 18.33
C ASP A 208 6.10 4.70 17.55
N ALA A 209 5.25 5.68 17.86
CA ALA A 209 4.00 5.89 17.13
C ALA A 209 4.26 6.02 15.61
N LEU A 210 3.36 5.47 14.80
CA LEU A 210 3.42 5.55 13.33
C LEU A 210 4.78 5.14 12.72
N THR A 211 5.40 4.08 13.25
CA THR A 211 6.74 3.61 12.88
C THR A 211 6.72 2.16 12.39
N ALA A 212 7.60 1.81 11.45
CA ALA A 212 7.81 0.44 11.01
C ALA A 212 9.31 0.14 10.88
N THR A 213 9.67 -1.14 10.94
CA THR A 213 11.04 -1.59 10.77
C THR A 213 11.11 -2.91 10.01
N VAL A 214 12.25 -3.12 9.36
CA VAL A 214 12.65 -4.41 8.79
C VAL A 214 14.04 -4.73 9.32
N LEU A 215 14.14 -5.83 10.05
CA LEU A 215 15.41 -6.37 10.53
C LEU A 215 15.81 -7.58 9.67
N ARG A 216 17.12 -7.79 9.51
CA ARG A 216 17.68 -8.96 8.85
C ARG A 216 18.67 -9.67 9.75
N LEU A 217 18.47 -10.96 9.94
CA LEU A 217 19.44 -11.87 10.50
C LEU A 217 20.25 -12.51 9.36
N PRO A 218 21.54 -12.17 9.22
CA PRO A 218 22.39 -12.82 8.24
C PRO A 218 22.60 -14.30 8.61
N VAL A 219 22.94 -15.12 7.62
CA VAL A 219 23.37 -16.50 7.86
C VAL A 219 24.67 -16.46 8.68
N GLN A 220 24.77 -17.27 9.74
CA GLN A 220 25.98 -17.33 10.57
C GLN A 220 27.22 -17.57 9.70
N GLY A 221 28.19 -16.65 9.74
CA GLY A 221 29.44 -16.72 8.97
C GLY A 221 29.45 -15.98 7.63
N ALA A 222 28.33 -15.35 7.22
CA ALA A 222 28.24 -14.60 5.96
C ALA A 222 28.21 -13.08 6.21
N PHE A 223 29.38 -12.46 6.42
CA PHE A 223 29.57 -11.09 5.95
C PHE A 223 29.84 -11.19 4.43
N VAL A 224 28.78 -11.16 3.65
CA VAL A 224 28.89 -10.98 2.20
C VAL A 224 28.36 -9.58 1.92
N ALA A 225 29.28 -8.66 1.61
CA ALA A 225 28.89 -7.40 0.98
C ALA A 225 27.97 -7.74 -0.20
N PRO A 226 26.81 -7.06 -0.36
CA PRO A 226 25.85 -7.46 -1.36
C PRO A 226 26.54 -7.54 -2.72
N ALA A 227 26.48 -8.72 -3.34
CA ALA A 227 26.82 -8.85 -4.74
C ALA A 227 25.95 -7.85 -5.48
N VAL A 228 26.59 -6.85 -6.09
CA VAL A 228 25.94 -6.00 -7.07
C VAL A 228 25.39 -6.96 -8.11
N LEU A 229 24.07 -7.13 -8.14
CA LEU A 229 23.38 -7.73 -9.28
C LEU A 229 23.87 -6.93 -10.49
N GLU A 230 24.74 -7.52 -11.31
CA GLU A 230 25.17 -6.91 -12.54
C GLU A 230 23.91 -6.55 -13.33
N LYS A 231 23.70 -5.24 -13.47
CA LYS A 231 22.68 -4.69 -14.35
C LYS A 231 23.00 -5.27 -15.73
N PRO A 232 22.05 -5.86 -16.48
CA PRO A 232 22.30 -6.10 -17.89
C PRO A 232 22.66 -4.74 -18.51
N GLU A 233 23.84 -4.66 -19.12
CA GLU A 233 24.28 -3.52 -19.92
C GLU A 233 23.26 -3.32 -21.05
N TYR A 234 22.28 -2.46 -20.82
CA TYR A 234 21.65 -1.76 -21.93
C TYR A 234 22.68 -0.74 -22.40
N LEU A 235 23.32 -1.05 -23.53
CA LEU A 235 24.03 -0.08 -24.36
C LEU A 235 23.08 1.08 -24.66
N LEU A 236 23.15 2.14 -23.85
CA LEU A 236 22.56 3.43 -24.17
C LEU A 236 23.61 4.20 -24.96
N THR A 237 23.44 4.27 -26.27
CA THR A 237 24.14 5.26 -27.10
C THR A 237 23.54 6.64 -26.81
N GLU A 238 24.39 7.67 -26.67
CA GLU A 238 24.03 9.05 -26.31
C GLU A 238 23.02 9.76 -27.25
N GLN A 239 22.47 9.08 -28.25
CA GLN A 239 21.46 9.60 -29.17
C GLN A 239 20.00 9.49 -28.69
N ASP A 240 19.73 8.77 -27.59
CA ASP A 240 18.35 8.57 -27.09
C ASP A 240 17.93 9.56 -25.98
N LEU A 241 18.75 10.57 -25.66
CA LEU A 241 18.49 11.54 -24.57
C LEU A 241 17.85 12.86 -25.00
N ILE A 242 17.33 12.97 -26.22
CA ILE A 242 16.55 14.12 -26.64
C ILE A 242 15.18 13.63 -27.14
N PRO A 243 14.07 13.96 -26.48
CA PRO A 243 12.76 13.78 -27.09
C PRO A 243 12.71 14.67 -28.33
N GLN A 244 12.69 14.06 -29.51
CA GLN A 244 12.24 14.74 -30.71
C GLN A 244 10.73 14.97 -30.55
N VAL A 245 10.37 16.13 -30.01
CA VAL A 245 9.00 16.61 -30.03
C VAL A 245 8.72 16.95 -31.49
N ASP A 246 7.94 16.11 -32.17
CA ASP A 246 7.41 16.46 -33.48
C ASP A 246 6.46 17.66 -33.28
N PRO A 247 6.77 18.85 -33.81
CA PRO A 247 5.85 19.95 -33.70
C PRO A 247 4.66 19.61 -34.59
N LEU A 248 3.49 19.37 -33.97
CA LEU A 248 2.21 19.35 -34.67
C LEU A 248 2.16 20.58 -35.59
N SER A 249 2.28 20.34 -36.89
CA SER A 249 2.16 21.37 -37.90
C SER A 249 0.71 21.86 -37.88
N HIS A 250 0.51 23.08 -37.39
CA HIS A 250 -0.67 23.86 -37.69
C HIS A 250 -0.67 24.20 -39.19
N GLN A 251 -1.13 23.29 -40.03
CA GLN A 251 -1.53 23.60 -41.41
C GLN A 251 -2.73 22.70 -41.79
N ASP A 252 -3.70 23.34 -42.43
CA ASP A 252 -4.94 22.78 -43.01
C ASP A 252 -6.18 22.69 -42.09
N LEU A 253 -6.56 23.82 -41.50
CA LEU A 253 -7.97 24.13 -41.23
C LEU A 253 -8.49 25.09 -42.32
N ASP A 254 -8.79 24.58 -43.52
CA ASP A 254 -9.65 25.27 -44.50
C ASP A 254 -10.01 24.38 -45.71
N GLN A 255 -10.93 23.41 -45.53
CA GLN A 255 -11.74 22.85 -46.62
C GLN A 255 -13.13 22.42 -46.09
N PRO A 256 -14.24 22.80 -46.74
CA PRO A 256 -15.58 22.44 -46.30
C PRO A 256 -15.94 21.00 -46.68
N ILE A 257 -16.38 20.20 -45.70
CA ILE A 257 -16.91 18.85 -45.94
C ILE A 257 -18.28 18.98 -46.62
N LYS A 258 -18.35 18.61 -47.91
CA LYS A 258 -19.61 18.32 -48.61
C LYS A 258 -19.69 16.83 -48.94
N ASP A 259 -20.83 16.27 -48.54
CA ASP A 259 -21.51 15.09 -49.04
C ASP A 259 -20.87 13.70 -48.81
N PHE A 260 -21.22 13.09 -47.67
CA PHE A 260 -21.53 11.66 -47.65
C PHE A 260 -22.94 11.44 -47.05
N ILE A 261 -23.85 11.06 -47.94
CA ILE A 261 -25.26 10.76 -47.68
C ILE A 261 -25.38 9.46 -46.87
N VAL A 262 -26.15 9.52 -45.79
CA VAL A 262 -26.60 8.38 -44.99
C VAL A 262 -27.60 7.54 -45.79
N LYS A 263 -27.35 6.23 -45.91
CA LYS A 263 -28.37 5.22 -46.26
C LYS A 263 -28.53 4.29 -45.06
N GLU A 264 -29.74 4.26 -44.49
CA GLU A 264 -30.13 3.32 -43.44
C GLU A 264 -30.77 2.02 -43.97
N LYS A 265 -30.64 1.00 -43.10
CA LYS A 265 -31.45 -0.23 -42.84
C LYS A 265 -31.04 -1.58 -43.49
N PRO A 266 -31.33 -2.74 -42.83
CA PRO A 266 -31.66 -3.00 -41.41
C PRO A 266 -30.89 -4.18 -40.76
N SER A 267 -31.16 -4.37 -39.47
CA SER A 267 -30.65 -5.33 -38.48
C SER A 267 -30.66 -6.82 -38.85
N SER A 268 -29.63 -7.57 -38.40
CA SER A 268 -29.74 -8.96 -37.99
C SER A 268 -28.87 -9.23 -36.76
N GLU A 269 -29.49 -9.80 -35.73
CA GLU A 269 -28.94 -10.13 -34.42
C GLU A 269 -27.77 -11.11 -34.49
N LYS A 270 -26.70 -10.80 -33.74
CA LYS A 270 -25.88 -11.76 -32.99
C LYS A 270 -25.11 -10.98 -31.92
N THR A 271 -25.50 -11.19 -30.67
CA THR A 271 -24.87 -10.65 -29.46
C THR A 271 -23.65 -11.50 -29.12
N ASP A 272 -22.44 -10.96 -29.31
CA ASP A 272 -21.26 -11.39 -28.56
C ASP A 272 -21.09 -10.42 -27.39
N GLU A 273 -21.36 -10.91 -26.17
CA GLU A 273 -21.21 -10.15 -24.93
C GLU A 273 -19.72 -9.98 -24.59
N LEU A 274 -19.33 -8.75 -24.27
CA LEU A 274 -18.06 -8.43 -23.63
C LEU A 274 -18.13 -8.79 -22.13
N PRO A 275 -17.06 -9.30 -21.51
CA PRO A 275 -17.10 -9.74 -20.11
C PRO A 275 -17.33 -8.57 -19.16
N ALA A 276 -18.36 -8.68 -18.31
CA ALA A 276 -18.70 -7.72 -17.28
C ALA A 276 -17.76 -7.87 -16.07
N THR A 277 -16.99 -6.83 -15.75
CA THR A 277 -16.30 -6.67 -14.45
C THR A 277 -16.92 -5.49 -13.70
N GLY A 278 -17.85 -5.79 -12.80
CA GLY A 278 -18.47 -4.82 -11.88
C GLY A 278 -19.58 -5.50 -11.07
N GLU A 279 -19.41 -5.58 -9.75
CA GLU A 279 -20.34 -6.18 -8.80
C GLU A 279 -21.74 -5.56 -8.88
N GLN A 280 -22.77 -6.39 -8.99
CA GLN A 280 -24.13 -6.04 -8.60
C GLN A 280 -24.49 -6.79 -7.32
N SER A 281 -24.85 -6.01 -6.30
CA SER A 281 -25.48 -6.46 -5.07
C SER A 281 -26.78 -7.21 -5.37
N SER A 282 -26.89 -8.46 -4.92
CA SER A 282 -28.19 -9.12 -4.76
C SER A 282 -28.32 -9.64 -3.33
N GLY A 283 -29.16 -8.95 -2.55
CA GLY A 283 -29.61 -9.45 -1.26
C GLY A 283 -30.46 -10.71 -1.47
N LEU A 284 -29.91 -11.87 -1.10
CA LEU A 284 -30.59 -13.11 -0.69
C LEU A 284 -29.57 -14.21 -0.36
N ALA A 285 -28.64 -13.91 0.57
CA ALA A 285 -27.79 -14.91 1.22
C ALA A 285 -27.73 -14.73 2.75
N SER A 286 -28.78 -14.14 3.33
CA SER A 286 -29.10 -14.30 4.74
C SER A 286 -30.02 -15.51 4.89
N LEU A 287 -29.63 -16.47 5.74
CA LEU A 287 -30.31 -17.75 6.09
C LEU A 287 -29.88 -19.01 5.31
N ALA A 288 -28.72 -19.57 5.67
CA ALA A 288 -28.52 -21.02 5.77
C ALA A 288 -27.18 -21.32 6.46
N GLY A 289 -27.19 -21.52 7.78
CA GLY A 289 -25.98 -21.86 8.54
C GLY A 289 -26.21 -22.10 10.04
N LEU A 290 -27.45 -22.41 10.46
CA LEU A 290 -27.73 -23.00 11.75
C LEU A 290 -28.47 -24.32 11.50
N SER A 291 -28.04 -25.37 12.19
CA SER A 291 -28.73 -26.66 12.39
C SER A 291 -28.33 -27.82 11.47
N LEU A 292 -27.25 -28.48 11.85
CA LEU A 292 -27.12 -29.94 11.75
C LEU A 292 -26.86 -30.44 13.18
N LEU A 293 -27.91 -30.92 13.85
CA LEU A 293 -27.93 -31.99 14.86
C LEU A 293 -29.26 -31.97 15.63
N THR A 294 -30.30 -32.55 15.05
CA THR A 294 -31.37 -33.20 15.83
C THR A 294 -31.86 -34.45 15.12
N GLY A 295 -31.88 -35.57 15.83
CA GLY A 295 -32.66 -36.74 15.45
C GLY A 295 -32.05 -38.09 15.81
N LEU A 296 -32.21 -38.51 17.07
CA LEU A 296 -32.33 -39.88 17.63
C LEU A 296 -31.87 -39.78 19.10
N GLY A 297 -32.66 -39.93 20.16
CA GLY A 297 -34.04 -40.37 20.41
C GLY A 297 -34.11 -40.77 21.90
N PHE A 298 -35.32 -40.78 22.47
CA PHE A 298 -35.70 -41.18 23.85
C PHE A 298 -35.31 -40.18 24.97
N GLY A 299 -36.17 -39.79 25.92
CA GLY A 299 -37.51 -40.20 26.31
C GLY A 299 -37.72 -39.79 27.78
N MET A 300 -38.99 -39.54 28.14
CA MET A 300 -39.55 -39.42 29.51
C MET A 300 -39.51 -38.08 30.28
N MET A 301 -40.70 -37.46 30.26
CA MET A 301 -41.58 -37.15 31.41
C MET A 301 -41.30 -35.99 32.37
N LYS A 302 -42.30 -35.08 32.38
CA LYS A 302 -42.61 -34.04 33.37
C LYS A 302 -42.82 -34.58 34.80
N LYS A 303 -42.33 -33.83 35.77
CA LYS A 303 -43.03 -33.36 36.99
C LYS A 303 -42.08 -32.34 37.64
N GLY A 304 -42.49 -31.13 38.04
CA GLY A 304 -43.62 -30.82 38.90
C GLY A 304 -43.03 -30.13 40.14
N ARG A 305 -43.23 -28.82 40.21
CA ARG A 305 -42.83 -27.86 41.25
C ARG A 305 -43.24 -28.30 42.68
N LYS A 306 -42.39 -28.01 43.68
CA LYS A 306 -42.69 -27.61 45.09
C LYS A 306 -41.36 -27.13 45.72
N GLU A 307 -41.29 -25.91 46.26
CA GLU A 307 -41.33 -25.58 47.71
C GLU A 307 -40.26 -26.38 48.49
N GLU A 308 -39.26 -25.78 49.14
CA GLU A 308 -39.16 -24.57 49.97
C GLU A 308 -37.92 -23.71 49.66
#